data_AF-A0A6J0BSJ8-F1
#
_entry.id   AF-A0A6J0BSJ8-F1
#
_cell.length_a   1.000
_cell.length_b   1.000
_cell.length_c   1.000
_cell.angle_alpha   90.00
_cell.angle_beta   90.00
_cell.angle_gamma   90.00
#
_symmetry.space_group_name_H-M   'P 1'
#
loop_
_entity.id
_entity.type
_entity.pdbx_description
1 polymer ?
#
loop_
_entity_poly.entity_id
_entity_poly.type
_entity_poly.pdbx_seq_one_letter_code
_entity_poly.pdbx_strand_id
1 'polypeptide(L)'
;MHRVLSFQMGRGFGESSEFVTKRMCFSFIFFFGFLALLGGFLLGRFSAERTEKLREQRKQIEYTENRMESVRLERTLLEELRKASFDQYHVTKTLAKDANEDHINHESVETTLSNSHLFPNSMPDKTVVASLPGLRESDRWVVLSVSGDGVILALELARVFEKLRDAHNWNPRRRIVFCFSNEFGRDSCRDNLPKYAHHKIVAYLTVHGNAIQKNGCFVAPGSDVVRSSVFEAVQTVQDTISAQDLTSTRRIFNWCQKEPDDGLFLPRLPSDIPHASLALLAATNTSVNADYETATPYRRSFFQIIGLTIWRLSNSPILHWDPKYFERDVKAALKMIDSPGFVQVKEKITSTVHKIVNRAYNLNRNINEIEEPDSLSARVMNDLVMDLDRVLLCPDGNLASKTDPALIKRGLVDSEMLDDMLNCYENVVQVLQEG
;
A
#
# COMPACT_ATOMS: atom_id res chain seq x y z
N MET A 1 -59.08 -4.33 40.51
CA MET A 1 -59.24 -5.69 41.10
C MET A 1 -58.47 -5.78 42.41
N HIS A 2 -58.88 -4.99 43.40
CA HIS A 2 -58.57 -5.26 44.81
C HIS A 2 -59.55 -6.34 45.26
N ARG A 3 -59.12 -7.61 45.29
CA ARG A 3 -59.85 -8.65 46.02
C ARG A 3 -59.27 -8.73 47.42
N VAL A 4 -59.98 -8.01 48.28
CA VAL A 4 -60.04 -8.16 49.74
C VAL A 4 -59.99 -9.64 50.11
N LEU A 5 -58.83 -10.10 50.59
CA LEU A 5 -58.74 -11.29 51.43
C LEU A 5 -58.95 -10.82 52.87
N SER A 6 -60.22 -10.59 53.20
CA SER A 6 -60.70 -10.63 54.57
C SER A 6 -60.66 -12.10 55.02
N PHE A 7 -59.50 -12.56 55.46
CA PHE A 7 -59.43 -13.78 56.24
C PHE A 7 -59.71 -13.42 57.69
N GLN A 8 -60.89 -13.83 58.17
CA GLN A 8 -61.28 -13.67 59.56
C GLN A 8 -60.24 -14.32 60.49
N MET A 9 -59.82 -13.54 61.48
CA MET A 9 -59.15 -14.01 62.69
C MET A 9 -60.04 -15.03 63.40
N GLY A 10 -59.76 -16.33 63.19
CA GLY A 10 -60.12 -17.40 64.10
C GLY A 10 -59.07 -17.46 65.21
N ARG A 11 -59.45 -17.05 66.41
CA ARG A 11 -58.66 -17.09 67.65
C ARG A 11 -57.97 -18.45 67.88
N GLY A 12 -56.64 -18.40 67.99
CA GLY A 12 -55.83 -19.32 68.79
C GLY A 12 -54.80 -18.48 69.56
N PHE A 13 -55.09 -18.17 70.83
CA PHE A 13 -54.12 -17.54 71.73
C PHE A 13 -53.00 -18.57 72.00
N GLY A 14 -51.89 -18.48 71.26
CA GLY A 14 -50.72 -19.36 71.49
C GLY A 14 -49.63 -19.37 70.41
N GLU A 15 -49.89 -18.97 69.16
CA GLU A 15 -48.95 -19.23 68.04
C GLU A 15 -48.50 -17.97 67.27
N SER A 16 -48.55 -16.79 67.89
CA SER A 16 -48.16 -15.53 67.22
C SER A 16 -46.66 -15.40 66.94
N SER A 17 -45.79 -16.18 67.60
CA SER A 17 -44.35 -16.16 67.37
C SER A 17 -43.90 -17.03 66.18
N GLU A 18 -44.63 -18.10 65.85
CA GLU A 18 -44.21 -19.09 64.84
C GLU A 18 -44.48 -18.62 63.39
N PHE A 19 -45.62 -17.95 63.17
CA PHE A 19 -45.95 -17.39 61.85
C PHE A 19 -45.06 -16.20 61.48
N VAL A 20 -44.63 -15.41 62.46
CA VAL A 20 -43.72 -14.27 62.25
C VAL A 20 -42.29 -14.75 61.99
N THR A 21 -41.81 -15.76 62.72
CA THR A 21 -40.48 -16.34 62.50
C THR A 21 -40.35 -17.06 61.15
N LYS A 22 -41.36 -17.83 60.71
CA LYS A 22 -41.33 -18.47 59.38
C LYS A 22 -41.23 -17.46 58.23
N ARG A 23 -42.00 -16.36 58.27
CA ARG A 23 -41.90 -15.29 57.25
C ARG A 23 -40.56 -14.54 57.31
N MET A 24 -40.05 -14.27 58.52
CA MET A 24 -38.73 -13.65 58.69
C MET A 24 -37.60 -14.56 58.16
N CYS A 25 -37.69 -15.88 58.36
CA CYS A 25 -36.74 -16.84 57.81
C CYS A 25 -36.73 -16.87 56.28
N PHE A 26 -37.90 -16.90 55.62
CA PHE A 26 -37.96 -16.84 54.16
C PHE A 26 -37.38 -15.52 53.62
N SER A 27 -37.77 -14.37 54.20
CA SER A 27 -37.21 -13.07 53.80
C SER A 27 -35.70 -12.99 54.01
N PHE A 28 -35.18 -13.60 55.08
CA PHE A 28 -33.74 -13.67 55.34
C PHE A 28 -33.02 -14.54 54.31
N ILE A 29 -33.54 -15.73 54.00
CA ILE A 29 -32.96 -16.61 52.96
C ILE A 29 -32.98 -15.92 51.59
N PHE A 30 -34.09 -15.26 51.24
CA PHE A 30 -34.17 -14.49 49.99
C PHE A 30 -33.21 -13.30 49.97
N PHE A 31 -33.00 -12.62 51.10
CA PHE A 31 -32.04 -11.52 51.20
C PHE A 31 -30.59 -12.01 51.02
N PHE A 32 -30.19 -13.10 51.68
CA PHE A 32 -28.87 -13.69 51.48
C PHE A 32 -28.68 -14.26 50.07
N GLY A 33 -29.72 -14.91 49.52
CA GLY A 33 -29.71 -15.38 48.14
C GLY A 33 -29.57 -14.22 47.14
N PHE A 34 -30.27 -13.11 47.36
CA PHE A 34 -30.15 -11.90 46.56
C PHE A 34 -28.76 -11.27 46.67
N LEU A 35 -28.20 -11.16 47.88
CA LEU A 35 -26.84 -10.66 48.08
C LEU A 35 -25.78 -11.55 47.44
N ALA A 36 -25.94 -12.87 47.50
CA ALA A 36 -25.04 -13.81 46.83
C ALA A 36 -25.13 -13.69 45.30
N LEU A 37 -26.33 -13.53 44.74
CA LEU A 37 -26.52 -13.29 43.31
C LEU A 37 -25.95 -11.93 42.87
N LEU A 38 -26.18 -10.87 43.64
CA LEU A 38 -25.64 -9.54 43.37
C LEU A 38 -24.11 -9.54 43.47
N GLY A 39 -23.56 -10.17 44.51
CA GLY A 39 -22.12 -10.34 44.69
C GLY A 39 -21.49 -11.14 43.55
N GLY A 40 -22.11 -12.25 43.16
CA GLY A 40 -21.68 -13.06 42.01
C GLY A 40 -21.74 -12.29 40.69
N PHE A 41 -22.79 -11.50 40.47
CA PHE A 41 -22.93 -10.65 39.29
C PHE A 41 -21.86 -9.55 39.24
N LEU A 42 -21.63 -8.84 40.34
CA LEU A 42 -20.62 -7.78 40.41
C LEU A 42 -19.19 -8.32 40.28
N LEU A 43 -18.88 -9.46 40.92
CA LEU A 43 -17.59 -10.14 40.76
C LEU A 43 -17.40 -10.66 39.35
N GLY A 44 -18.44 -11.25 38.75
CA GLY A 44 -18.44 -11.68 37.35
C GLY A 44 -18.13 -10.53 36.41
N ARG A 45 -18.85 -9.41 36.55
CA ARG A 45 -18.64 -8.18 35.77
C ARG A 45 -17.22 -7.63 35.95
N PHE A 46 -16.74 -7.49 37.19
CA PHE A 46 -15.39 -7.00 37.46
C PHE A 46 -14.32 -7.92 36.87
N SER A 47 -14.51 -9.24 36.96
CA SER A 47 -13.58 -10.20 36.37
C SER A 47 -13.55 -10.08 34.84
N ALA A 48 -14.71 -9.97 34.19
CA ALA A 48 -14.84 -9.82 32.75
C ALA A 48 -14.17 -8.52 32.26
N GLU A 49 -14.51 -7.38 32.89
CA GLU A 49 -13.96 -6.07 32.57
C GLU A 49 -12.44 -6.03 32.79
N ARG A 50 -11.93 -6.66 33.86
CA ARG A 50 -10.49 -6.75 34.11
C ARG A 50 -9.78 -7.65 33.09
N THR A 51 -10.40 -8.76 32.69
CA THR A 51 -9.81 -9.64 31.66
C THR A 51 -9.78 -8.96 30.29
N GLU A 52 -10.81 -8.20 29.94
CA GLU A 52 -10.88 -7.42 28.70
C GLU A 52 -9.77 -6.35 28.68
N LYS A 53 -9.67 -5.55 29.74
CA LYS A 53 -8.62 -4.54 29.88
C LYS A 53 -7.21 -5.12 29.83
N LEU A 54 -6.97 -6.28 30.46
CA LEU A 54 -5.67 -6.95 30.38
C LEU A 54 -5.38 -7.51 28.98
N ARG A 55 -6.41 -7.93 28.25
CA ARG A 55 -6.28 -8.39 26.87
C ARG A 55 -5.94 -7.24 25.93
N GLU A 56 -6.59 -6.09 26.08
CA GLU A 56 -6.27 -4.85 25.35
C GLU A 56 -4.82 -4.42 25.60
N GLN A 57 -4.39 -4.38 26.86
CA GLN A 57 -3.01 -4.02 27.21
C GLN A 57 -1.98 -4.97 26.58
N ARG A 58 -2.23 -6.29 26.60
CA ARG A 58 -1.35 -7.26 25.94
C ARG A 58 -1.29 -7.05 24.43
N LYS A 59 -2.44 -6.82 23.78
CA LYS A 59 -2.49 -6.52 22.35
C LYS A 59 -1.71 -5.25 22.00
N GLN A 60 -1.79 -4.20 22.83
CA GLN A 60 -1.04 -2.95 22.60
C GLN A 60 0.48 -3.13 22.74
N ILE A 61 0.92 -3.92 23.72
CA ILE A 61 2.34 -4.25 23.89
C ILE A 61 2.84 -5.05 22.68
N GLU A 62 2.12 -6.13 22.32
CA GLU A 62 2.45 -6.96 21.16
C GLU A 62 2.48 -6.14 19.86
N TYR A 63 1.53 -5.22 19.68
CA TYR A 63 1.51 -4.32 18.53
C TYR A 63 2.74 -3.40 18.49
N THR A 64 3.12 -2.82 19.63
CA THR A 64 4.29 -1.94 19.74
C THR A 64 5.58 -2.71 19.44
N GLU A 65 5.71 -3.92 19.98
CA GLU A 65 6.84 -4.82 19.70
C GLU A 65 6.92 -5.18 18.22
N ASN A 66 5.80 -5.61 17.62
CA ASN A 66 5.72 -5.92 16.19
C ASN A 66 6.07 -4.71 15.31
N ARG A 67 5.66 -3.49 15.72
CA ARG A 67 6.01 -2.25 15.01
C ARG A 67 7.51 -1.97 15.08
N MET A 68 8.14 -2.13 16.24
CA MET A 68 9.58 -1.95 16.39
C MET A 68 10.37 -2.98 15.58
N GLU A 69 9.92 -4.24 15.58
CA GLU A 69 10.51 -5.30 14.76
C GLU A 69 10.38 -4.99 13.27
N SER A 70 9.20 -4.55 12.81
CA SER A 70 8.99 -4.13 11.42
C SER A 70 9.94 -3.00 11.00
N VAL A 71 10.13 -1.98 11.85
CA VAL A 71 11.07 -0.88 11.58
C VAL A 71 12.52 -1.38 11.55
N ARG A 72 12.88 -2.32 12.42
CA ARG A 72 14.21 -2.95 12.41
C ARG A 72 14.44 -3.74 11.12
N LEU A 73 13.47 -4.54 10.70
CA LEU A 73 13.54 -5.32 9.47
C LEU A 73 13.57 -4.44 8.23
N GLU A 74 12.84 -3.33 8.21
CA GLU A 74 12.91 -2.34 7.13
C GLU A 74 14.35 -1.78 6.98
N ARG A 75 15.02 -1.48 8.10
CA ARG A 75 16.43 -1.06 8.06
C ARG A 75 17.35 -2.19 7.58
N THR A 76 17.14 -3.42 8.05
CA THR A 76 17.90 -4.58 7.60
C THR A 76 17.73 -4.80 6.09
N LEU A 77 16.50 -4.67 5.56
CA LEU A 77 16.23 -4.71 4.12
C LEU A 77 17.08 -3.68 3.37
N LEU A 78 17.06 -2.42 3.81
CA LEU A 78 17.83 -1.35 3.17
C LEU A 78 19.34 -1.60 3.21
N GLU A 79 19.85 -2.15 4.32
CA GLU A 79 21.26 -2.52 4.45
C GLU A 79 21.66 -3.68 3.55
N GLU A 80 20.83 -4.72 3.46
CA GLU A 80 21.06 -5.87 2.58
C GLU A 80 21.02 -5.46 1.11
N LEU A 81 20.04 -4.61 0.73
CA LEU A 81 20.00 -4.03 -0.62
C LEU A 81 21.18 -3.11 -0.91
N ARG A 82 21.80 -2.52 0.09
CA ARG A 82 23.03 -1.73 -0.10
C ARG A 82 24.25 -2.63 -0.35
N LYS A 83 24.29 -3.81 0.27
CA LYS A 83 25.40 -4.78 0.18
C LYS A 83 25.29 -5.71 -1.03
N ALA A 84 24.09 -5.89 -1.57
CA ALA A 84 23.84 -6.81 -2.68
C ALA A 84 24.74 -6.49 -3.90
N SER A 85 25.24 -7.55 -4.53
CA SER A 85 26.21 -7.49 -5.61
C SER A 85 25.51 -7.35 -6.96
N PHE A 86 25.17 -6.11 -7.32
CA PHE A 86 24.47 -5.81 -8.57
C PHE A 86 25.35 -5.86 -9.82
N ASP A 87 26.66 -6.04 -9.65
CA ASP A 87 27.66 -6.12 -10.73
C ASP A 87 27.88 -7.57 -11.22
N GLN A 88 27.37 -8.58 -10.50
CA GLN A 88 27.62 -10.00 -10.82
C GLN A 88 26.72 -10.54 -11.93
N TYR A 89 25.53 -9.98 -12.11
CA TYR A 89 24.70 -10.29 -13.28
C TYR A 89 25.10 -9.37 -14.43
N HIS A 90 26.26 -9.66 -15.03
CA HIS A 90 26.38 -9.42 -16.45
C HIS A 90 25.35 -10.32 -17.14
N VAL A 91 24.13 -9.82 -17.33
CA VAL A 91 23.38 -10.19 -18.54
C VAL A 91 24.37 -9.86 -19.66
N THR A 92 24.90 -10.93 -20.22
CA THR A 92 26.03 -10.95 -21.11
C THR A 92 25.79 -9.91 -22.20
N LYS A 93 26.54 -8.80 -22.16
CA LYS A 93 26.73 -7.90 -23.31
C LYS A 93 27.31 -8.63 -24.53
N THR A 94 27.58 -9.94 -24.42
CA THR A 94 27.83 -10.85 -25.53
C THR A 94 26.61 -11.12 -26.41
N LEU A 95 25.39 -10.68 -26.07
CA LEU A 95 24.20 -10.81 -26.92
C LEU A 95 23.82 -9.54 -27.69
N ALA A 96 24.43 -8.38 -27.39
CA ALA A 96 24.19 -7.12 -28.12
C ALA A 96 24.97 -7.01 -29.45
N LYS A 97 25.42 -8.13 -30.04
CA LYS A 97 25.94 -8.16 -31.42
C LYS A 97 24.86 -8.42 -32.46
N ASP A 98 23.73 -8.97 -32.06
CA ASP A 98 22.55 -9.07 -32.91
C ASP A 98 21.50 -8.09 -32.39
N ALA A 99 21.40 -6.94 -33.05
CA ALA A 99 20.54 -5.82 -32.69
C ALA A 99 19.02 -6.12 -32.78
N ASN A 100 18.61 -7.39 -32.69
CA ASN A 100 17.23 -7.84 -32.86
C ASN A 100 16.70 -8.80 -31.77
N GLU A 101 17.50 -9.31 -30.83
CA GLU A 101 16.97 -10.22 -29.79
C GLU A 101 17.63 -9.98 -28.42
N ASP A 102 17.11 -9.01 -27.65
CA ASP A 102 17.30 -8.92 -26.20
C ASP A 102 16.47 -10.03 -25.51
N HIS A 103 16.79 -11.30 -25.77
CA HIS A 103 16.13 -12.42 -25.13
C HIS A 103 16.60 -12.56 -23.69
N ILE A 104 15.68 -12.39 -22.74
CA ILE A 104 15.86 -12.87 -21.38
C ILE A 104 16.08 -14.38 -21.45
N ASN A 105 17.19 -14.86 -20.89
CA ASN A 105 17.41 -16.30 -20.75
C ASN A 105 16.49 -16.82 -19.63
N HIS A 106 15.25 -17.17 -20.00
CA HIS A 106 14.23 -17.68 -19.09
C HIS A 106 14.69 -18.91 -18.32
N GLU A 107 15.47 -19.78 -18.94
CA GLU A 107 16.06 -20.94 -18.29
C GLU A 107 16.98 -20.52 -17.13
N SER A 108 17.75 -19.44 -17.29
CA SER A 108 18.58 -18.88 -16.22
C SER A 108 17.74 -18.25 -15.09
N VAL A 109 16.62 -17.60 -15.41
CA VAL A 109 15.71 -17.00 -14.42
C VAL A 109 15.01 -18.09 -13.63
N GLU A 110 14.42 -19.08 -14.32
CA GLU A 110 13.78 -20.24 -13.71
C GLU A 110 14.76 -21.05 -12.86
N THR A 111 15.98 -21.29 -13.33
CA THR A 111 17.01 -22.00 -12.55
C THR A 111 17.42 -21.21 -11.30
N THR A 112 17.55 -19.89 -11.41
CA THR A 112 17.86 -19.04 -10.26
C THR A 112 16.74 -19.07 -9.22
N LEU A 113 15.49 -19.05 -9.66
CA LEU A 113 14.30 -19.07 -8.81
C LEU A 113 13.95 -20.47 -8.30
N SER A 114 14.36 -21.53 -8.99
CA SER A 114 14.11 -22.93 -8.55
C SER A 114 14.95 -23.34 -7.36
N ASN A 115 16.09 -22.67 -7.15
CA ASN A 115 16.91 -22.82 -5.94
C ASN A 115 16.39 -21.99 -4.75
N SER A 116 15.24 -21.35 -4.96
CA SER A 116 14.63 -20.38 -4.08
C SER A 116 13.28 -20.96 -3.62
N HIS A 117 12.78 -20.55 -2.45
CA HIS A 117 11.45 -20.93 -1.98
C HIS A 117 10.33 -20.06 -2.60
N LEU A 118 10.64 -19.37 -3.70
CA LEU A 118 9.63 -18.78 -4.55
C LEU A 118 9.03 -19.89 -5.40
N PHE A 119 7.74 -19.83 -5.68
CA PHE A 119 7.08 -20.82 -6.52
C PHE A 119 7.06 -20.30 -7.96
N PRO A 120 8.02 -20.69 -8.83
CA PRO A 120 8.00 -20.30 -10.23
C PRO A 120 6.87 -21.05 -10.96
N ASN A 121 6.05 -20.29 -11.67
CA ASN A 121 5.10 -20.80 -12.65
C ASN A 121 5.40 -20.14 -13.99
N SER A 122 5.64 -20.95 -15.01
CA SER A 122 5.69 -20.47 -16.39
C SER A 122 4.27 -20.19 -16.88
N MET A 123 4.02 -18.97 -17.34
CA MET A 123 2.79 -18.55 -18.01
C MET A 123 2.93 -18.70 -19.54
N PRO A 124 1.82 -18.65 -20.29
CA PRO A 124 1.86 -18.46 -21.75
C PRO A 124 2.75 -17.26 -22.14
N ASP A 125 3.28 -17.28 -23.36
CA ASP A 125 4.16 -16.22 -23.91
C ASP A 125 5.50 -16.03 -23.19
N LYS A 126 6.11 -17.12 -22.71
CA LYS A 126 7.43 -17.13 -22.06
C LYS A 126 7.51 -16.19 -20.85
N THR A 127 6.40 -15.94 -20.15
CA THR A 127 6.43 -15.12 -18.93
C THR A 127 6.71 -16.01 -17.71
N VAL A 128 7.69 -15.64 -16.88
CA VAL A 128 8.00 -16.38 -15.65
C VAL A 128 7.40 -15.62 -14.48
N VAL A 129 6.64 -16.31 -13.62
CA VAL A 129 6.02 -15.72 -12.43
C VAL A 129 6.52 -16.44 -11.20
N ALA A 130 7.15 -15.72 -10.28
CA ALA A 130 7.51 -16.21 -8.96
C ALA A 130 6.65 -15.53 -7.89
N SER A 131 6.25 -16.26 -6.86
CA SER A 131 5.45 -15.67 -5.78
C SER A 131 5.95 -16.05 -4.39
N LEU A 132 5.87 -15.06 -3.48
CA LEU A 132 6.07 -15.21 -2.05
C LEU A 132 4.69 -15.11 -1.38
N PRO A 133 4.20 -16.17 -0.71
CA PRO A 133 2.87 -16.17 -0.11
C PRO A 133 2.78 -15.16 1.05
N GLY A 134 1.64 -14.46 1.15
CA GLY A 134 1.32 -13.63 2.31
C GLY A 134 0.71 -14.45 3.45
N LEU A 135 0.97 -14.07 4.70
CA LEU A 135 0.46 -14.78 5.88
C LEU A 135 -0.99 -14.43 6.24
N ARG A 136 -1.40 -13.17 6.09
CA ARG A 136 -2.70 -12.68 6.58
C ARG A 136 -3.66 -12.33 5.44
N GLU A 137 -3.17 -11.57 4.47
CA GLU A 137 -3.94 -11.11 3.30
C GLU A 137 -3.37 -11.78 2.03
N SER A 138 -3.34 -13.11 2.01
CA SER A 138 -2.78 -13.90 0.91
C SER A 138 -3.55 -13.72 -0.42
N ASP A 139 -4.77 -13.20 -0.35
CA ASP A 139 -5.65 -12.83 -1.46
C ASP A 139 -5.46 -11.40 -1.96
N ARG A 140 -4.53 -10.62 -1.39
CA ARG A 140 -4.12 -9.28 -1.84
C ARG A 140 -2.69 -9.32 -2.35
N TRP A 141 -2.45 -8.79 -3.54
CA TRP A 141 -1.19 -8.99 -4.27
C TRP A 141 -0.47 -7.67 -4.51
N VAL A 142 0.84 -7.66 -4.28
CA VAL A 142 1.77 -6.64 -4.75
C VAL A 142 2.58 -7.26 -5.87
N VAL A 143 2.45 -6.74 -7.08
CA VAL A 143 3.08 -7.29 -8.28
C VAL A 143 4.22 -6.39 -8.71
N LEU A 144 5.39 -6.97 -8.96
CA LEU A 144 6.52 -6.32 -9.62
C LEU A 144 6.70 -6.96 -11.01
N SER A 145 6.34 -6.23 -12.06
CA SER A 145 6.58 -6.62 -13.46
C SER A 145 7.89 -6.02 -13.95
N VAL A 146 8.75 -6.86 -14.51
CA VAL A 146 10.09 -6.45 -14.98
C VAL A 146 10.43 -7.00 -16.35
N SER A 147 11.25 -6.24 -17.07
CA SER A 147 11.94 -6.66 -18.30
C SER A 147 13.27 -5.91 -18.42
N GLY A 148 14.17 -6.33 -19.31
CA GLY A 148 15.44 -5.64 -19.53
C GLY A 148 16.27 -5.48 -18.25
N ASP A 149 16.69 -4.24 -17.95
CA ASP A 149 17.50 -3.92 -16.76
C ASP A 149 16.78 -4.26 -15.43
N GLY A 150 15.44 -4.30 -15.43
CA GLY A 150 14.64 -4.60 -14.24
C GLY A 150 14.73 -6.04 -13.76
N VAL A 151 15.18 -6.98 -14.61
CA VAL A 151 15.27 -8.41 -14.26
C VAL A 151 16.26 -8.64 -13.12
N ILE A 152 17.45 -8.03 -13.21
CA ILE A 152 18.50 -8.15 -12.18
C ILE A 152 17.99 -7.62 -10.84
N LEU A 153 17.27 -6.50 -10.88
CA LEU A 153 16.66 -5.89 -9.71
C LEU A 153 15.68 -6.85 -9.03
N ALA A 154 14.77 -7.47 -9.79
CA ALA A 154 13.79 -8.38 -9.23
C ALA A 154 14.45 -9.65 -8.65
N LEU A 155 15.47 -10.20 -9.30
CA LEU A 155 16.20 -11.37 -8.80
C LEU A 155 16.95 -11.07 -7.50
N GLU A 156 17.60 -9.91 -7.39
CA GLU A 156 18.30 -9.52 -6.16
C GLU A 156 17.32 -9.17 -5.04
N LEU A 157 16.18 -8.53 -5.35
CA LEU A 157 15.12 -8.31 -4.36
C LEU A 157 14.55 -9.63 -3.83
N ALA A 158 14.29 -10.59 -4.71
CA ALA A 158 13.87 -11.93 -4.34
C ALA A 158 14.86 -12.56 -3.34
N ARG A 159 16.16 -12.56 -3.65
CA ARG A 159 17.21 -13.09 -2.76
C ARG A 159 17.25 -12.41 -1.41
N VAL A 160 17.14 -11.07 -1.38
CA VAL A 160 17.15 -10.32 -0.11
C VAL A 160 15.92 -10.67 0.73
N PHE A 161 14.73 -10.79 0.12
CA PHE A 161 13.52 -11.22 0.82
C PHE A 161 13.62 -12.64 1.35
N GLU A 162 14.25 -13.56 0.63
CA GLU A 162 14.52 -14.91 1.13
C GLU A 162 15.46 -14.89 2.32
N LYS A 163 16.56 -14.11 2.24
CA LYS A 163 17.48 -13.94 3.36
C LYS A 163 16.78 -13.40 4.61
N LEU A 164 15.87 -12.44 4.45
CA LEU A 164 15.06 -11.91 5.56
C LEU A 164 14.12 -12.98 6.13
N ARG A 165 13.49 -13.80 5.29
CA ARG A 165 12.65 -14.90 5.75
C ARG A 165 13.47 -15.93 6.53
N ASP A 166 14.61 -16.34 6.01
CA ASP A 166 15.39 -17.42 6.59
C ASP A 166 16.12 -16.97 7.88
N ALA A 167 16.62 -15.72 7.91
CA ALA A 167 17.34 -15.18 9.06
C ALA A 167 16.43 -14.60 10.16
N HIS A 168 15.24 -14.10 9.80
CA HIS A 168 14.36 -13.38 10.73
C HIS A 168 12.93 -13.96 10.80
N ASN A 169 12.67 -15.10 10.18
CA ASN A 169 11.33 -15.71 10.07
C ASN A 169 10.27 -14.74 9.51
N TRP A 170 10.72 -13.75 8.73
CA TRP A 170 9.84 -12.74 8.16
C TRP A 170 9.04 -13.32 7.00
N ASN A 171 7.73 -13.06 7.01
CA ASN A 171 6.87 -13.33 5.86
C ASN A 171 5.96 -12.12 5.62
N PRO A 172 5.64 -11.80 4.37
CA PRO A 172 4.86 -10.62 4.09
C PRO A 172 3.41 -10.77 4.53
N ARG A 173 2.73 -9.66 4.83
CA ARG A 173 1.28 -9.68 5.15
C ARG A 173 0.48 -10.06 3.90
N ARG A 174 0.82 -9.44 2.77
CA ARG A 174 0.21 -9.63 1.44
C ARG A 174 1.12 -10.47 0.54
N ARG A 175 0.56 -11.10 -0.50
CA ARG A 175 1.36 -11.86 -1.46
C ARG A 175 2.23 -10.91 -2.29
N ILE A 176 3.51 -11.26 -2.46
CA ILE A 176 4.41 -10.57 -3.41
C ILE A 176 4.55 -11.45 -4.64
N VAL A 177 4.39 -10.87 -5.83
CA VAL A 177 4.50 -11.56 -7.11
C VAL A 177 5.56 -10.87 -7.95
N PHE A 178 6.59 -11.61 -8.36
CA PHE A 178 7.59 -11.20 -9.33
C PHE A 178 7.19 -11.74 -10.69
N CYS A 179 7.04 -10.87 -11.68
CA CYS A 179 6.69 -11.26 -13.03
C CYS A 179 7.76 -10.78 -14.01
N PHE A 180 8.31 -11.71 -14.79
CA PHE A 180 9.41 -11.47 -15.71
C PHE A 180 8.89 -11.60 -17.14
N SER A 181 8.81 -10.47 -17.85
CA SER A 181 8.39 -10.38 -19.26
C SER A 181 9.59 -10.27 -20.19
N ASN A 182 9.52 -10.97 -21.33
CA ASN A 182 10.55 -10.96 -22.38
C ASN A 182 10.38 -9.82 -23.38
N GLU A 183 9.19 -9.22 -23.47
CA GLU A 183 8.88 -8.24 -24.51
C GLU A 183 9.26 -6.82 -24.08
N PHE A 184 10.09 -6.17 -24.89
CA PHE A 184 10.41 -4.76 -24.72
C PHE A 184 9.21 -3.91 -25.16
N GLY A 185 8.65 -3.11 -24.24
CA GLY A 185 7.58 -2.17 -24.55
C GLY A 185 6.15 -2.73 -24.50
N ARG A 186 5.97 -4.03 -24.28
CA ARG A 186 4.66 -4.63 -23.96
C ARG A 186 4.70 -5.31 -22.60
N ASP A 187 3.70 -5.01 -21.79
CA ASP A 187 3.58 -5.58 -20.45
C ASP A 187 2.79 -6.90 -20.50
N SER A 188 3.42 -7.95 -21.04
CA SER A 188 2.83 -9.29 -21.15
C SER A 188 2.45 -9.88 -19.79
N CYS A 189 3.09 -9.42 -18.71
CA CYS A 189 2.72 -9.78 -17.34
C CYS A 189 1.30 -9.34 -17.00
N ARG A 190 0.94 -8.09 -17.29
CA ARG A 190 -0.42 -7.59 -17.09
C ARG A 190 -1.42 -8.31 -17.99
N ASP A 191 -1.08 -8.47 -19.27
CA ASP A 191 -1.99 -9.08 -20.25
C ASP A 191 -2.30 -10.56 -19.92
N ASN A 192 -1.35 -11.27 -19.32
CA ASN A 192 -1.50 -12.67 -18.89
C ASN A 192 -2.13 -12.84 -17.51
N LEU A 193 -2.29 -11.76 -16.73
CA LEU A 193 -2.99 -11.85 -15.45
C LEU A 193 -4.49 -12.06 -15.69
N PRO A 194 -5.12 -13.03 -15.02
CA PRO A 194 -6.56 -13.20 -15.13
C PRO A 194 -7.30 -11.94 -14.69
N LYS A 195 -8.36 -11.53 -15.40
CA LYS A 195 -9.14 -10.32 -15.05
C LYS A 195 -9.62 -10.30 -13.60
N TYR A 196 -10.01 -11.44 -13.03
CA TYR A 196 -10.42 -11.52 -11.63
C TYR A 196 -9.28 -11.19 -10.64
N ALA A 197 -8.02 -11.33 -11.06
CA ALA A 197 -6.85 -11.00 -10.25
C ALA A 197 -6.62 -9.48 -10.19
N HIS A 198 -7.09 -8.70 -11.17
CA HIS A 198 -6.94 -7.25 -11.18
C HIS A 198 -7.54 -6.61 -9.92
N HIS A 199 -8.71 -7.10 -9.50
CA HIS A 199 -9.38 -6.65 -8.28
C HIS A 199 -8.64 -7.02 -6.98
N LYS A 200 -7.70 -7.97 -7.03
CA LYS A 200 -6.88 -8.41 -5.90
C LYS A 200 -5.54 -7.71 -5.81
N ILE A 201 -5.11 -7.04 -6.87
CA ILE A 201 -3.82 -6.36 -6.92
C ILE A 201 -3.98 -5.01 -6.22
N VAL A 202 -3.24 -4.87 -5.12
CA VAL A 202 -3.12 -3.64 -4.33
C VAL A 202 -2.21 -2.66 -5.02
N ALA A 203 -1.15 -3.15 -5.65
CA ALA A 203 -0.21 -2.33 -6.40
C ALA A 203 0.50 -3.15 -7.47
N TYR A 204 0.61 -2.55 -8.65
CA TYR A 204 1.30 -3.08 -9.80
C TYR A 204 2.49 -2.18 -10.17
N LEU A 205 3.68 -2.59 -9.77
CA LEU A 205 4.91 -1.85 -10.00
C LEU A 205 5.58 -2.36 -11.28
N THR A 206 6.05 -1.46 -12.13
CA THR A 206 6.73 -1.84 -13.37
C THR A 206 8.12 -1.23 -13.49
N VAL A 207 9.06 -2.03 -13.99
CA VAL A 207 10.43 -1.61 -14.33
C VAL A 207 10.81 -2.27 -15.65
N HIS A 208 10.54 -1.59 -16.77
CA HIS A 208 10.74 -2.16 -18.11
C HIS A 208 11.88 -1.53 -18.90
N GLY A 209 12.49 -2.36 -19.75
CA GLY A 209 13.53 -1.95 -20.68
C GLY A 209 14.76 -1.35 -20.02
N ASN A 210 15.30 -0.29 -20.62
CA ASN A 210 16.45 0.46 -20.09
C ASN A 210 16.00 1.49 -19.05
N ALA A 211 15.28 1.02 -18.03
CA ALA A 211 14.76 1.85 -16.94
C ALA A 211 15.86 2.41 -16.03
N ILE A 212 17.11 1.93 -16.16
CA ILE A 212 18.22 2.31 -15.28
C ILE A 212 19.30 3.02 -16.10
N GLN A 213 19.03 4.27 -16.47
CA GLN A 213 19.98 5.11 -17.21
C GLN A 213 20.89 5.89 -16.24
N LYS A 214 22.13 6.17 -16.66
CA LYS A 214 23.18 6.75 -15.79
C LYS A 214 22.91 8.24 -15.48
N ASN A 215 23.22 8.65 -14.24
CA ASN A 215 23.30 10.05 -13.76
C ASN A 215 22.11 10.96 -14.11
N GLY A 216 20.88 10.49 -13.91
CA GLY A 216 19.75 11.39 -14.10
C GLY A 216 18.67 11.27 -13.05
N CYS A 217 17.45 11.13 -13.53
CA CYS A 217 16.30 11.74 -12.92
C CYS A 217 15.19 10.72 -12.71
N PHE A 218 14.67 10.65 -11.48
CA PHE A 218 13.71 9.62 -11.11
C PHE A 218 12.29 10.02 -11.53
N VAL A 219 11.60 9.08 -12.16
CA VAL A 219 10.20 9.21 -12.56
C VAL A 219 9.38 8.02 -12.07
N ALA A 220 8.14 8.31 -11.67
CA ALA A 220 7.18 7.32 -11.22
C ALA A 220 5.74 7.68 -11.67
N PRO A 221 5.43 7.74 -12.98
CA PRO A 221 4.04 7.85 -13.44
C PRO A 221 3.20 6.68 -12.91
N GLY A 222 1.98 6.97 -12.46
CA GLY A 222 1.13 5.95 -11.85
C GLY A 222 -0.14 6.50 -11.23
N SER A 223 -0.88 5.59 -10.59
CA SER A 223 -2.04 5.89 -9.74
C SER A 223 -1.61 6.64 -8.48
N ASP A 224 -2.48 7.47 -7.94
CA ASP A 224 -2.10 8.49 -6.97
C ASP A 224 -1.74 7.92 -5.59
N VAL A 225 -2.38 6.83 -5.18
CA VAL A 225 -2.09 6.17 -3.89
C VAL A 225 -0.79 5.36 -3.98
N VAL A 226 -0.64 4.47 -4.98
CA VAL A 226 0.59 3.68 -5.13
C VAL A 226 1.81 4.58 -5.33
N ARG A 227 1.64 5.66 -6.11
CA ARG A 227 2.69 6.64 -6.35
C ARG A 227 3.07 7.42 -5.09
N SER A 228 2.14 7.72 -4.18
CA SER A 228 2.50 8.36 -2.91
C SER A 228 3.42 7.46 -2.07
N SER A 229 3.15 6.14 -2.04
CA SER A 229 4.03 5.18 -1.35
C SER A 229 5.43 5.13 -1.94
N VAL A 230 5.55 5.22 -3.28
CA VAL A 230 6.86 5.35 -3.95
C VAL A 230 7.57 6.62 -3.49
N PHE A 231 6.89 7.76 -3.45
CA PHE A 231 7.50 9.03 -3.08
C PHE A 231 7.96 9.08 -1.62
N GLU A 232 7.21 8.47 -0.71
CA GLU A 232 7.63 8.28 0.67
C GLU A 232 8.88 7.39 0.79
N ALA A 233 8.96 6.33 -0.04
CA ALA A 233 10.15 5.47 -0.09
C ALA A 233 11.37 6.24 -0.60
N VAL A 234 11.21 7.08 -1.63
CA VAL A 234 12.26 7.97 -2.13
C VAL A 234 12.75 8.90 -1.02
N GLN A 235 11.84 9.56 -0.31
CA GLN A 235 12.22 10.45 0.79
C GLN A 235 12.99 9.71 1.88
N THR A 236 12.54 8.53 2.27
CA THR A 236 13.20 7.72 3.31
C THR A 236 14.62 7.30 2.90
N VAL A 237 14.79 6.86 1.66
CA VAL A 237 16.12 6.48 1.14
C VAL A 237 17.03 7.70 1.05
N GLN A 238 16.53 8.85 0.62
CA GLN A 238 17.28 10.10 0.59
C GLN A 238 17.73 10.52 2.00
N ASP A 239 16.82 10.53 2.97
CA ASP A 239 17.11 10.89 4.35
C ASP A 239 18.13 9.94 4.99
N THR A 240 18.01 8.64 4.71
CA THR A 240 18.96 7.62 5.20
C THR A 240 20.37 7.85 4.67
N ILE A 241 20.50 8.27 3.41
CA ILE A 241 21.81 8.51 2.81
C ILE A 241 22.38 9.85 3.30
N SER A 242 21.57 10.90 3.37
CA SER A 242 21.99 12.20 3.92
C SER A 242 22.43 12.10 5.38
N ALA A 243 21.79 11.25 6.20
CA ALA A 243 22.20 11.04 7.59
C ALA A 243 23.55 10.30 7.73
N GLN A 244 23.92 9.48 6.75
CA GLN A 244 25.17 8.71 6.77
C GLN A 244 26.34 9.50 6.20
N ASP A 245 26.10 10.41 5.26
CA ASP A 245 27.12 11.20 4.59
C ASP A 245 27.16 12.64 5.15
N LEU A 246 27.75 12.79 6.34
CA LEU A 246 27.91 14.05 7.10
C LEU A 246 28.63 15.19 6.32
N THR A 247 29.17 14.90 5.14
CA THR A 247 29.99 15.81 4.34
C THR A 247 29.36 16.21 3.01
N SER A 248 28.25 15.59 2.59
CA SER A 248 27.65 15.85 1.29
C SER A 248 26.17 16.26 1.40
N THR A 249 25.87 17.49 1.00
CA THR A 249 24.50 17.95 0.66
C THR A 249 23.99 17.31 -0.64
N ARG A 250 24.48 16.12 -0.99
CA ARG A 250 24.33 15.52 -2.30
C ARG A 250 22.99 14.79 -2.36
N ARG A 251 21.98 15.44 -2.94
CA ARG A 251 20.77 14.75 -3.40
C ARG A 251 21.18 13.74 -4.47
N ILE A 252 21.07 12.45 -4.16
CA ILE A 252 21.44 11.38 -5.09
C ILE A 252 20.52 11.36 -6.31
N PHE A 253 19.27 11.79 -6.19
CA PHE A 253 18.41 11.96 -7.35
C PHE A 253 17.82 13.35 -7.40
N ASN A 254 17.76 13.89 -8.61
CA ASN A 254 16.87 14.99 -8.89
C ASN A 254 15.52 14.42 -9.33
N TRP A 255 14.43 15.03 -8.84
CA TRP A 255 13.10 14.79 -9.36
C TRP A 255 12.98 15.42 -10.75
N CYS A 256 12.30 14.75 -11.68
CA CYS A 256 12.07 15.33 -13.02
C CYS A 256 10.94 16.37 -13.02
N GLN A 257 10.27 16.48 -11.87
CA GLN A 257 9.30 17.51 -11.56
C GLN A 257 9.95 18.58 -10.65
N LYS A 258 11.07 19.16 -11.08
CA LYS A 258 11.72 20.22 -10.29
C LYS A 258 10.95 21.53 -10.30
N GLU A 259 10.15 21.80 -11.34
CA GLU A 259 9.38 23.04 -11.45
C GLU A 259 8.00 22.82 -12.08
N PRO A 260 6.97 23.59 -11.66
CA PRO A 260 5.61 23.51 -12.21
C PRO A 260 5.54 23.82 -13.72
N ASP A 261 6.52 24.54 -14.27
CA ASP A 261 6.50 24.98 -15.67
C ASP A 261 7.25 24.03 -16.62
N ASP A 262 8.10 23.12 -16.11
CA ASP A 262 8.95 22.23 -16.92
C ASP A 262 8.81 20.72 -16.55
N GLY A 263 7.90 20.40 -15.63
CA GLY A 263 7.72 19.04 -15.11
C GLY A 263 7.46 18.01 -16.21
N LEU A 264 8.27 16.95 -16.25
CA LEU A 264 8.04 15.81 -17.13
C LEU A 264 6.83 15.01 -16.64
N PHE A 265 5.65 15.24 -17.22
CA PHE A 265 4.49 14.37 -17.05
C PHE A 265 4.59 13.21 -18.04
N LEU A 266 4.96 12.04 -17.54
CA LEU A 266 4.87 10.80 -18.30
C LEU A 266 3.47 10.21 -18.16
N PRO A 267 2.92 9.62 -19.22
CA PRO A 267 1.61 9.00 -19.17
C PRO A 267 1.58 7.84 -18.18
N ARG A 268 0.43 7.64 -17.55
CA ARG A 268 0.12 6.46 -16.74
C ARG A 268 0.09 5.20 -17.61
N LEU A 269 0.28 4.04 -17.00
CA LEU A 269 0.05 2.77 -17.67
C LEU A 269 -1.45 2.65 -18.00
N PRO A 270 -1.85 2.25 -19.22
CA PRO A 270 -3.26 2.01 -19.55
C PRO A 270 -3.75 0.79 -18.78
N SER A 271 -4.29 0.98 -17.58
CA SER A 271 -4.63 -0.09 -16.65
C SER A 271 -5.74 0.35 -15.69
N ASP A 272 -6.61 -0.58 -15.34
CA ASP A 272 -7.58 -0.46 -14.25
C ASP A 272 -6.99 -0.86 -12.87
N ILE A 273 -5.73 -1.29 -12.86
CA ILE A 273 -5.00 -1.70 -11.67
C ILE A 273 -4.23 -0.50 -11.10
N PRO A 274 -4.29 -0.25 -9.77
CA PRO A 274 -3.40 0.68 -9.08
C PRO A 274 -1.93 0.36 -9.39
N HIS A 275 -1.16 1.33 -9.88
CA HIS A 275 0.15 1.05 -10.47
C HIS A 275 1.16 2.19 -10.35
N ALA A 276 2.44 1.88 -10.51
CA ALA A 276 3.49 2.86 -10.76
C ALA A 276 4.57 2.30 -11.68
N SER A 277 4.94 3.06 -12.71
CA SER A 277 6.02 2.73 -13.63
C SER A 277 7.28 3.50 -13.24
N LEU A 278 8.35 2.78 -12.92
CA LEU A 278 9.52 3.32 -12.26
C LEU A 278 10.70 3.33 -13.23
N ALA A 279 11.31 4.49 -13.40
CA ALA A 279 12.51 4.62 -14.21
C ALA A 279 13.45 5.73 -13.68
N LEU A 280 14.73 5.57 -13.99
CA LEU A 280 15.78 6.54 -13.83
C LEU A 280 16.22 6.97 -15.23
N LEU A 281 15.78 8.16 -15.66
CA LEU A 281 16.07 8.71 -16.98
C LEU A 281 17.45 9.38 -17.02
N ALA A 282 18.16 9.36 -18.14
CA ALA A 282 19.43 10.07 -18.27
C ALA A 282 19.24 11.60 -18.23
N ALA A 283 20.22 12.34 -17.71
CA ALA A 283 20.27 13.78 -17.88
C ALA A 283 20.63 14.11 -19.35
N THR A 284 19.89 15.05 -19.95
CA THR A 284 19.94 15.44 -21.38
C THR A 284 21.33 15.83 -21.89
N ASN A 285 22.30 16.13 -21.02
CA ASN A 285 23.65 16.60 -21.37
C ASN A 285 24.78 15.62 -21.04
N THR A 286 24.49 14.37 -20.67
CA THR A 286 25.56 13.40 -20.36
C THR A 286 25.92 12.59 -21.59
N SER A 287 27.17 12.73 -22.05
CA SER A 287 27.72 11.84 -23.09
C SER A 287 27.63 10.38 -22.63
N VAL A 288 27.39 9.47 -23.57
CA VAL A 288 27.21 8.01 -23.37
C VAL A 288 28.40 7.35 -22.63
N ASN A 289 29.53 8.06 -22.46
CA ASN A 289 30.78 7.59 -21.87
C ASN A 289 30.96 7.93 -20.37
N ALA A 290 29.90 8.26 -19.63
CA ALA A 290 30.03 8.40 -18.17
C ALA A 290 30.44 7.06 -17.52
N ASP A 291 31.56 7.08 -16.79
CA ASP A 291 32.20 5.92 -16.17
C ASP A 291 31.23 5.06 -15.35
N TYR A 292 31.32 3.74 -15.50
CA TYR A 292 30.46 2.76 -14.82
C TYR A 292 30.49 2.93 -13.30
N GLU A 293 31.63 3.32 -12.73
CA GLU A 293 31.82 3.52 -11.29
C GLU A 293 30.96 4.67 -10.72
N THR A 294 30.62 5.68 -11.54
CA THR A 294 29.79 6.82 -11.08
C THR A 294 28.29 6.51 -11.01
N ALA A 295 27.84 5.44 -11.69
CA ALA A 295 26.43 5.07 -11.78
C ALA A 295 25.97 4.10 -10.68
N THR A 296 26.89 3.35 -10.06
CA THR A 296 26.61 2.37 -9.02
C THR A 296 25.80 2.90 -7.83
N PRO A 297 26.08 4.08 -7.24
CA PRO A 297 25.27 4.59 -6.12
C PRO A 297 23.83 4.88 -6.52
N TYR A 298 23.60 5.44 -7.70
CA TYR A 298 22.26 5.71 -8.24
C TYR A 298 21.47 4.40 -8.47
N ARG A 299 22.13 3.34 -8.94
CA ARG A 299 21.48 2.04 -9.09
C ARG A 299 21.08 1.48 -7.73
N ARG A 300 21.98 1.46 -6.76
CA ARG A 300 21.69 0.96 -5.40
C ARG A 300 20.51 1.69 -4.76
N SER A 301 20.50 3.03 -4.82
CA SER A 301 19.40 3.80 -4.25
C SER A 301 18.08 3.57 -4.98
N PHE A 302 18.07 3.37 -6.30
CA PHE A 302 16.87 2.99 -7.05
C PHE A 302 16.30 1.65 -6.59
N PHE A 303 17.17 0.68 -6.31
CA PHE A 303 16.76 -0.66 -5.87
C PHE A 303 16.22 -0.61 -4.44
N GLN A 304 16.85 0.19 -3.58
CA GLN A 304 16.35 0.48 -2.24
C GLN A 304 14.96 1.11 -2.27
N ILE A 305 14.71 2.06 -3.18
CA ILE A 305 13.38 2.67 -3.36
C ILE A 305 12.33 1.61 -3.72
N ILE A 306 12.63 0.75 -4.69
CA ILE A 306 11.68 -0.28 -5.15
C ILE A 306 11.45 -1.33 -4.06
N GLY A 307 12.51 -1.83 -3.44
CA GLY A 307 12.42 -2.79 -2.34
C GLY A 307 11.63 -2.25 -1.16
N LEU A 308 11.88 -1.00 -0.77
CA LEU A 308 11.14 -0.33 0.30
C LEU A 308 9.66 -0.08 -0.06
N THR A 309 9.39 0.27 -1.32
CA THR A 309 8.02 0.43 -1.82
C THR A 309 7.26 -0.89 -1.71
N ILE A 310 7.85 -1.99 -2.20
CA ILE A 310 7.25 -3.34 -2.10
C ILE A 310 7.07 -3.73 -0.63
N TRP A 311 8.07 -3.49 0.22
CA TRP A 311 7.99 -3.77 1.65
C TRP A 311 6.79 -3.07 2.29
N ARG A 312 6.63 -1.76 2.07
CA ARG A 312 5.53 -0.98 2.64
C ARG A 312 4.17 -1.46 2.14
N LEU A 313 4.03 -1.65 0.84
CA LEU A 313 2.77 -2.11 0.25
C LEU A 313 2.42 -3.55 0.66
N SER A 314 3.42 -4.40 0.90
CA SER A 314 3.20 -5.80 1.28
C SER A 314 3.05 -6.03 2.77
N ASN A 315 3.66 -5.20 3.63
CA ASN A 315 3.69 -5.38 5.08
C ASN A 315 2.84 -4.38 5.86
N SER A 316 2.53 -3.21 5.31
CA SER A 316 1.77 -2.21 6.06
C SER A 316 0.40 -2.78 6.45
N PRO A 317 0.03 -2.77 7.75
CA PRO A 317 -1.25 -3.31 8.17
C PRO A 317 -2.42 -2.53 7.57
N ILE A 318 -2.30 -1.21 7.50
CA ILE A 318 -3.27 -0.32 6.85
C ILE A 318 -2.52 0.55 5.84
N LEU A 319 -3.07 0.72 4.64
CA LEU A 319 -2.51 1.58 3.60
C LEU A 319 -2.86 3.03 3.89
N HIS A 320 -1.87 3.92 3.80
CA HIS A 320 -2.07 5.36 3.91
C HIS A 320 -1.88 5.99 2.53
N TRP A 321 -2.65 7.05 2.27
CA TRP A 321 -2.49 7.87 1.08
C TRP A 321 -2.10 9.28 1.49
N ASP A 322 -0.97 9.78 0.99
CA ASP A 322 -0.62 11.19 1.11
C ASP A 322 -1.14 11.99 -0.10
N PRO A 323 -2.26 12.74 0.06
CA PRO A 323 -2.91 13.42 -1.06
C PRO A 323 -2.14 14.66 -1.54
N LYS A 324 -1.06 15.07 -0.86
CA LYS A 324 -0.30 16.29 -1.23
C LYS A 324 0.28 16.20 -2.65
N TYR A 325 0.69 15.00 -3.06
CA TYR A 325 1.30 14.77 -4.37
C TYR A 325 0.25 14.86 -5.49
N PHE A 326 -0.94 14.29 -5.24
CA PHE A 326 -2.10 14.43 -6.13
C PHE A 326 -2.49 15.89 -6.32
N GLU A 327 -2.67 16.63 -5.21
CA GLU A 327 -3.07 18.04 -5.26
C GLU A 327 -2.06 18.90 -6.05
N ARG A 328 -0.77 18.71 -5.76
CA ARG A 328 0.32 19.42 -6.43
C ARG A 328 0.29 19.18 -7.94
N ASP A 329 0.15 17.92 -8.35
CA ASP A 329 0.26 17.54 -9.76
C ASP A 329 -0.95 18.01 -10.57
N VAL A 330 -2.16 17.89 -10.04
CA VAL A 330 -3.37 18.41 -10.70
C VAL A 330 -3.31 19.93 -10.79
N LYS A 331 -2.91 20.62 -9.72
CA LYS A 331 -2.75 22.09 -9.76
C LYS A 331 -1.69 22.52 -10.77
N ALA A 332 -0.57 21.81 -10.85
CA ALA A 332 0.47 22.10 -11.84
C ALA A 332 -0.04 21.89 -13.27
N ALA A 333 -0.74 20.79 -13.53
CA ALA A 333 -1.31 20.52 -14.85
C ALA A 333 -2.36 21.57 -15.25
N LEU A 334 -3.28 21.94 -14.35
CA LEU A 334 -4.29 22.97 -14.64
C LEU A 334 -3.68 24.35 -14.92
N LYS A 335 -2.52 24.68 -14.32
CA LYS A 335 -1.81 25.93 -14.61
C LYS A 335 -1.30 26.00 -16.05
N MET A 336 -1.00 24.87 -16.69
CA MET A 336 -0.54 24.82 -18.09
C MET A 336 -1.65 25.15 -19.10
N ILE A 337 -2.91 25.24 -18.67
CA ILE A 337 -4.05 25.59 -19.54
C ILE A 337 -4.25 27.10 -19.51
N ASP A 338 -3.79 27.80 -20.55
CA ASP A 338 -3.85 29.27 -20.65
C ASP A 338 -5.15 29.81 -21.29
N SER A 339 -6.02 28.94 -21.80
CA SER A 339 -7.24 29.38 -22.50
C SER A 339 -8.31 29.92 -21.52
N PRO A 340 -8.81 31.16 -21.73
CA PRO A 340 -9.82 31.77 -20.86
C PRO A 340 -11.17 31.05 -20.91
N GLY A 341 -11.43 30.23 -21.94
CA GLY A 341 -12.66 29.43 -22.05
C GLY A 341 -12.81 28.36 -20.97
N PHE A 342 -11.71 27.95 -20.33
CA PHE A 342 -11.71 26.86 -19.35
C PHE A 342 -11.70 27.34 -17.89
N VAL A 343 -11.78 28.65 -17.63
CA VAL A 343 -11.66 29.20 -16.26
C VAL A 343 -12.66 28.57 -15.29
N GLN A 344 -13.94 28.49 -15.67
CA GLN A 344 -14.98 27.95 -14.81
C GLN A 344 -14.76 26.46 -14.48
N VAL A 345 -14.38 25.66 -15.49
CA VAL A 345 -14.14 24.22 -15.31
C VAL A 345 -12.89 24.00 -14.45
N LYS A 346 -11.82 24.78 -14.66
CA LYS A 346 -10.60 24.76 -13.83
C LYS A 346 -10.91 25.07 -12.36
N GLU A 347 -11.75 26.06 -12.09
CA GLU A 347 -12.18 26.41 -10.73
C GLU A 347 -12.98 25.27 -10.07
N LYS A 348 -13.92 24.65 -10.81
CA LYS A 348 -14.68 23.49 -10.33
C LYS A 348 -13.78 22.29 -10.02
N ILE A 349 -12.85 21.96 -10.91
CA ILE A 349 -11.87 20.89 -10.68
C ILE A 349 -11.04 21.21 -9.44
N THR A 350 -10.52 22.44 -9.34
CA THR A 350 -9.70 22.86 -8.18
C THR A 350 -10.47 22.76 -6.86
N SER A 351 -11.74 23.19 -6.85
CA SER A 351 -12.63 23.05 -5.69
C SER A 351 -12.85 21.59 -5.31
N THR A 352 -13.07 20.72 -6.31
CA THR A 352 -13.30 19.28 -6.10
C THR A 352 -12.04 18.58 -5.60
N VAL A 353 -10.87 18.88 -6.15
CA VAL A 353 -9.57 18.42 -5.65
C VAL A 353 -9.38 18.81 -4.19
N HIS A 354 -9.70 20.04 -3.80
CA HIS A 354 -9.61 20.46 -2.41
C HIS A 354 -10.54 19.65 -1.49
N LYS A 355 -11.77 19.32 -1.94
CA LYS A 355 -12.68 18.43 -1.20
C LYS A 355 -12.09 17.03 -1.04
N ILE A 356 -11.52 16.45 -2.11
CA ILE A 356 -10.87 15.13 -2.08
C ILE A 356 -9.73 15.13 -1.07
N VAL A 357 -8.83 16.12 -1.14
CA VAL A 357 -7.66 16.23 -0.25
C VAL A 357 -8.09 16.31 1.22
N ASN A 358 -9.05 17.18 1.54
CA ASN A 358 -9.55 17.31 2.92
C ASN A 358 -10.16 16.00 3.43
N ARG A 359 -10.91 15.29 2.59
CA ARG A 359 -11.50 13.99 2.95
C ARG A 359 -10.46 12.89 3.08
N ALA A 360 -9.45 12.86 2.23
CA ALA A 360 -8.33 11.93 2.35
C ALA A 360 -7.56 12.13 3.67
N TYR A 361 -7.38 13.37 4.13
CA TYR A 361 -6.82 13.62 5.47
C TYR A 361 -7.72 13.14 6.60
N ASN A 362 -9.04 13.26 6.47
CA ASN A 362 -9.99 12.68 7.44
C ASN A 362 -9.95 11.15 7.42
N LEU A 363 -9.89 10.54 6.23
CA LEU A 363 -9.72 9.10 6.07
C LEU A 363 -8.45 8.61 6.80
N ASN A 364 -7.33 9.30 6.61
CA ASN A 364 -6.09 8.99 7.33
C ASN A 364 -6.21 9.16 8.85
N ARG A 365 -7.02 10.12 9.33
CA ARG A 365 -7.31 10.26 10.77
C ARG A 365 -8.09 9.04 11.28
N ASN A 366 -9.15 8.65 10.57
CA ASN A 366 -9.95 7.47 10.91
C ASN A 366 -9.10 6.19 10.89
N ILE A 367 -8.20 6.05 9.92
CA ILE A 367 -7.22 4.96 9.87
C ILE A 367 -6.37 4.91 11.15
N ASN A 368 -5.91 6.06 11.62
CA ASN A 368 -5.06 6.15 12.81
C ASN A 368 -5.81 5.85 14.13
N GLU A 369 -7.14 5.90 14.12
CA GLU A 369 -8.00 5.52 15.25
C GLU A 369 -8.24 4.00 15.32
N ILE A 370 -7.87 3.24 14.29
CA ILE A 370 -8.01 1.78 14.29
C ILE A 370 -6.95 1.16 15.23
N GLU A 371 -7.42 0.70 16.40
CA GLU A 371 -6.57 0.10 17.43
C GLU A 371 -6.02 -1.28 17.05
N GLU A 372 -6.80 -2.06 16.29
CA GLU A 372 -6.44 -3.43 15.90
C GLU A 372 -6.11 -3.53 14.39
N PRO A 373 -4.83 -3.62 14.01
CA PRO A 373 -4.40 -3.69 12.61
C PRO A 373 -4.82 -4.98 11.88
N ASP A 374 -5.23 -6.00 12.62
CA ASP A 374 -5.72 -7.28 12.10
C ASP A 374 -7.25 -7.41 12.15
N SER A 375 -7.93 -6.34 12.51
CA SER A 375 -9.38 -6.30 12.55
C SER A 375 -9.99 -6.36 11.15
N LEU A 376 -11.27 -6.76 11.10
CA LEU A 376 -12.09 -6.58 9.90
C LEU A 376 -12.10 -5.10 9.46
N SER A 377 -12.09 -4.16 10.40
CA SER A 377 -12.06 -2.72 10.11
C SER A 377 -10.80 -2.31 9.33
N ALA A 378 -9.63 -2.83 9.71
CA ALA A 378 -8.38 -2.59 8.97
C ALA A 378 -8.47 -3.14 7.53
N ARG A 379 -9.11 -4.30 7.35
CA ARG A 379 -9.33 -4.89 6.02
C ARG A 379 -10.28 -4.07 5.16
N VAL A 380 -11.42 -3.67 5.71
CA VAL A 380 -12.41 -2.81 5.03
C VAL A 380 -11.75 -1.50 4.60
N MET A 381 -10.92 -0.93 5.46
CA MET A 381 -10.20 0.30 5.18
C MET A 381 -9.15 0.14 4.06
N ASN A 382 -8.42 -0.98 4.03
CA ASN A 382 -7.50 -1.29 2.93
C ASN A 382 -8.24 -1.44 1.59
N ASP A 383 -9.39 -2.12 1.60
CA ASP A 383 -10.20 -2.31 0.40
C ASP A 383 -10.76 -0.96 -0.09
N LEU A 384 -11.20 -0.09 0.83
CA LEU A 384 -11.63 1.28 0.50
C LEU A 384 -10.50 2.10 -0.13
N VAL A 385 -9.28 2.07 0.42
CA VAL A 385 -8.12 2.79 -0.15
C VAL A 385 -7.74 2.23 -1.53
N MET A 386 -7.83 0.92 -1.72
CA MET A 386 -7.56 0.27 -3.01
C MET A 386 -8.59 0.67 -4.07
N ASP A 387 -9.88 0.65 -3.71
CA ASP A 387 -10.96 1.03 -4.63
C ASP A 387 -10.95 2.54 -4.92
N LEU A 388 -10.59 3.36 -3.93
CA LEU A 388 -10.36 4.79 -4.10
C LEU A 388 -9.32 5.07 -5.20
N ASP A 389 -8.18 4.37 -5.19
CA ASP A 389 -7.14 4.57 -6.21
C ASP A 389 -7.60 4.15 -7.61
N ARG A 390 -8.46 3.12 -7.72
CA ARG A 390 -9.09 2.73 -8.98
C ARG A 390 -10.05 3.78 -9.51
N VAL A 391 -10.87 4.36 -8.63
CA VAL A 391 -11.81 5.42 -9.00
C VAL A 391 -11.06 6.69 -9.39
N LEU A 392 -9.93 6.99 -8.73
CA LEU A 392 -9.02 8.08 -9.12
C LEU A 392 -8.41 7.88 -10.50
N LEU A 393 -8.04 6.64 -10.89
CA LEU A 393 -7.56 6.34 -12.24
C LEU A 393 -8.62 6.64 -13.30
N CYS A 394 -9.88 6.28 -13.04
CA CYS A 394 -11.02 6.47 -13.92
C CYS A 394 -10.73 6.00 -15.37
N PRO A 395 -10.55 4.68 -15.58
CA PRO A 395 -10.17 4.15 -16.89
C PRO A 395 -11.29 4.34 -17.93
N ASP A 396 -10.92 4.66 -19.16
CA ASP A 396 -11.81 4.64 -20.32
C ASP A 396 -11.96 3.22 -20.92
N GLY A 397 -12.63 3.11 -22.07
CA GLY A 397 -12.81 1.83 -22.77
C GLY A 397 -11.51 1.15 -23.22
N ASN A 398 -10.41 1.91 -23.32
CA ASN A 398 -9.08 1.42 -23.66
C ASN A 398 -8.16 1.30 -22.42
N LEU A 399 -8.73 1.40 -21.22
CA LEU A 399 -8.01 1.43 -19.93
C LEU A 399 -7.10 2.64 -19.73
N ALA A 400 -7.18 3.67 -20.59
CA ALA A 400 -6.43 4.90 -20.38
C ALA A 400 -7.10 5.73 -19.28
N SER A 401 -6.27 6.31 -18.40
CA SER A 401 -6.75 7.11 -17.28
C SER A 401 -7.27 8.46 -17.78
N LYS A 402 -8.56 8.74 -17.58
CA LYS A 402 -9.18 10.04 -17.93
C LYS A 402 -8.65 11.20 -17.08
N THR A 403 -8.11 10.88 -15.90
CA THR A 403 -7.56 11.84 -14.94
C THR A 403 -6.04 12.00 -15.06
N ASP A 404 -5.40 11.49 -16.12
CA ASP A 404 -3.95 11.54 -16.29
C ASP A 404 -3.47 12.98 -16.59
N PRO A 405 -2.68 13.61 -15.69
CA PRO A 405 -2.15 14.96 -15.91
C PRO A 405 -1.27 15.08 -17.16
N ALA A 406 -0.69 13.98 -17.66
CA ALA A 406 0.10 13.99 -18.89
C ALA A 406 -0.70 14.31 -20.15
N LEU A 407 -2.03 14.06 -20.14
CA LEU A 407 -2.92 14.43 -21.25
C LEU A 407 -2.99 15.95 -21.42
N ILE A 408 -2.99 16.67 -20.29
CA ILE A 408 -3.05 18.14 -20.28
C ILE A 408 -1.79 18.74 -20.91
N LYS A 409 -0.61 18.23 -20.56
CA LYS A 409 0.67 18.71 -21.12
C LYS A 409 0.79 18.48 -22.64
N ARG A 410 0.15 17.45 -23.19
CA ARG A 410 0.22 17.13 -24.62
C ARG A 410 -0.62 18.08 -25.50
N GLY A 411 -1.30 19.07 -24.90
CA GLY A 411 -2.16 20.01 -25.63
C GLY A 411 -3.41 19.36 -26.20
N LEU A 412 -3.75 18.15 -25.75
CA LEU A 412 -4.94 17.38 -26.15
C LEU A 412 -6.16 17.75 -25.28
N VAL A 413 -6.21 19.00 -24.79
CA VAL A 413 -7.22 19.46 -23.84
C VAL A 413 -8.40 20.03 -24.61
N ASP A 414 -9.56 19.38 -24.51
CA ASP A 414 -10.85 19.94 -24.86
C ASP A 414 -11.76 20.04 -23.62
N SER A 415 -12.95 20.64 -23.82
CA SER A 415 -13.92 20.79 -22.73
C SER A 415 -14.42 19.45 -22.23
N GLU A 416 -14.63 18.49 -23.15
CA GLU A 416 -15.16 17.16 -22.84
C GLU A 416 -14.21 16.39 -21.91
N MET A 417 -12.90 16.45 -22.17
CA MET A 417 -11.88 15.83 -21.32
C MET A 417 -11.85 16.42 -19.91
N LEU A 418 -11.97 17.75 -19.76
CA LEU A 418 -11.98 18.39 -18.44
C LEU A 418 -13.27 18.09 -17.68
N ASP A 419 -14.41 18.02 -18.37
CA ASP A 419 -15.70 17.63 -17.80
C ASP A 419 -15.69 16.15 -17.36
N ASP A 420 -15.11 15.27 -18.17
CA ASP A 420 -14.88 13.86 -17.82
C ASP A 420 -14.00 13.72 -16.57
N MET A 421 -12.89 14.46 -16.51
CA MET A 421 -12.01 14.47 -15.34
C MET A 421 -12.75 14.99 -14.09
N LEU A 422 -13.58 16.03 -14.23
CA LEU A 422 -14.41 16.53 -13.14
C LEU A 422 -15.41 15.47 -12.65
N ASN A 423 -16.11 14.80 -13.56
CA ASN A 423 -17.04 13.71 -13.23
C ASN A 423 -16.35 12.57 -12.48
N CYS A 424 -15.15 12.18 -12.94
CA CYS A 424 -14.32 11.19 -12.24
C CYS A 424 -14.01 11.63 -10.81
N TYR A 425 -13.60 12.88 -10.60
CA TYR A 425 -13.31 13.41 -9.27
C TYR A 425 -14.55 13.56 -8.38
N GLU A 426 -15.72 13.86 -8.94
CA GLU A 426 -16.97 13.85 -8.19
C GLU A 426 -17.33 12.44 -7.69
N ASN A 427 -17.07 11.39 -8.49
CA ASN A 427 -17.23 10.00 -8.05
C ASN A 427 -16.26 9.64 -6.91
N VAL A 428 -15.00 10.11 -6.98
CA VAL A 428 -14.03 9.95 -5.88
C VAL A 428 -14.54 10.59 -4.58
N VAL A 429 -15.14 11.78 -4.69
CA VAL A 429 -15.75 12.46 -3.54
C VAL A 429 -16.85 11.59 -2.94
N GLN A 430 -17.72 10.97 -3.74
CA GLN A 430 -18.78 10.08 -3.24
C GLN A 430 -18.23 8.86 -2.49
N VAL A 431 -17.20 8.20 -3.03
CA VAL A 431 -16.54 7.04 -2.37
C VAL A 431 -15.98 7.45 -1.00
N LEU A 432 -15.33 8.61 -0.92
CA LEU A 432 -14.82 9.18 0.34
C LEU A 432 -15.91 9.70 1.29
N GLN A 433 -17.18 9.60 0.91
CA GLN A 433 -18.35 10.04 1.68
C GLN A 433 -19.07 8.85 2.31
N GLU A 434 -19.05 7.70 1.63
CA GLU A 434 -19.69 6.45 2.04
C GLU A 434 -18.78 5.57 2.89
N GLY A 435 -17.46 5.72 2.77
CA GLY A 435 -16.44 5.10 3.63
C GLY A 435 -16.01 6.02 4.76
#